data_AF-A0A965VSR1-F1
#
_entry.id   AF-A0A965VSR1-F1
#
_cell.length_a   1.000
_cell.length_b   1.000
_cell.length_c   1.000
_cell.angle_alpha   90.00
_cell.angle_beta   90.00
_cell.angle_gamma   90.00
#
_symmetry.space_group_name_H-M   'P 1'
#
loop_
_entity.id
_entity.type
_entity.pdbx_description
1 polymer ?
#
loop_
_entity_poly.entity_id
_entity_poly.type
_entity_poly.pdbx_seq_one_letter_code
_entity_poly.pdbx_strand_id
1 'polypeptide(L)'
;MMEINKYYVIDENNYVHNVVLYNEAEAQRLRLKRYPIYSSLGLVDIGWTYLPAEDTFLPPPRNILAEWAMVREKRNNYLVESDFYIMADRWATYTQDEQQAWVTYRKKLRDIPQDFVDPKEVVWPQKPIVESMTLHTPYEPIDPAV
;
A
#
# COMPACT_ATOMS: atom_id res chain seq x y z
N MET A 1 27.88 -10.62 -28.23
CA MET A 1 27.18 -10.67 -26.93
C MET A 1 25.79 -11.21 -27.21
N MET A 2 25.36 -12.30 -26.58
CA MET A 2 24.00 -12.83 -26.80
C MET A 2 22.99 -11.93 -26.11
N GLU A 3 21.94 -11.53 -26.82
CA GLU A 3 20.85 -10.71 -26.29
C GLU A 3 19.96 -11.56 -25.38
N ILE A 4 19.84 -11.17 -24.12
CA ILE A 4 19.00 -11.84 -23.12
C ILE A 4 17.70 -11.03 -22.99
N ASN A 5 16.57 -11.69 -23.21
CA ASN A 5 15.24 -11.12 -23.18
C ASN A 5 14.40 -11.77 -22.07
N LYS A 6 13.37 -11.05 -21.59
CA LYS A 6 12.37 -11.61 -20.67
C LYS A 6 11.35 -12.45 -21.45
N TYR A 7 10.91 -13.54 -20.86
CA TYR A 7 9.85 -14.41 -21.39
C TYR A 7 8.91 -14.86 -20.29
N TYR A 8 7.65 -15.08 -20.63
CA TYR A 8 6.67 -15.66 -19.72
C TYR A 8 6.59 -17.17 -19.92
N VAL A 9 6.51 -17.88 -18.81
CA VAL A 9 6.14 -19.29 -18.78
C VAL A 9 4.65 -19.36 -18.46
N ILE A 10 3.90 -19.83 -19.45
CA ILE A 10 2.43 -19.92 -19.40
C ILE A 10 2.06 -21.39 -19.29
N ASP A 11 1.18 -21.72 -18.34
CA ASP A 11 0.70 -23.09 -18.16
C ASP A 11 -0.43 -23.48 -19.12
N GLU A 12 -0.92 -24.71 -19.01
CA GLU A 12 -2.03 -25.23 -19.83
C GLU A 12 -3.37 -24.49 -19.64
N ASN A 13 -3.50 -23.73 -18.55
CA ASN A 13 -4.69 -22.93 -18.22
C ASN A 13 -4.52 -21.45 -18.64
N ASN A 14 -3.44 -21.13 -19.38
CA ASN A 14 -3.07 -19.78 -19.80
C ASN A 14 -2.66 -18.83 -18.66
N TYR A 15 -2.25 -19.33 -17.50
CA TYR A 15 -1.72 -18.48 -16.43
C TYR A 15 -0.22 -18.29 -16.55
N VAL A 16 0.24 -17.04 -16.36
CA VAL A 16 1.66 -16.73 -16.20
C VAL A 16 2.12 -17.20 -14.82
N HIS A 17 2.88 -18.29 -14.78
CA HIS A 17 3.40 -18.84 -13.52
C HIS A 17 4.83 -18.40 -13.22
N ASN A 18 5.59 -17.96 -14.24
CA ASN A 18 6.97 -17.50 -14.06
C ASN A 18 7.40 -16.51 -15.14
N VAL A 19 8.38 -15.68 -14.80
CA VAL A 19 9.06 -14.75 -15.72
C VAL A 19 10.54 -15.11 -15.74
N VAL A 20 11.06 -15.47 -16.91
CA VAL A 20 12.42 -15.99 -17.08
C VAL A 20 13.24 -15.14 -18.04
N LEU A 21 14.56 -15.20 -17.92
CA LEU A 21 15.51 -14.51 -18.79
C LEU A 21 16.20 -15.54 -19.70
N TYR A 22 16.01 -15.41 -21.00
CA TYR A 22 16.56 -16.34 -22.00
C TYR A 22 17.04 -15.58 -23.24
N ASN A 23 17.91 -16.21 -24.04
CA ASN A 23 18.10 -15.73 -25.41
C ASN A 23 16.94 -16.20 -26.32
N GLU A 24 16.76 -15.54 -27.46
CA GLU A 24 15.64 -15.80 -28.40
C GLU A 24 15.63 -17.26 -28.91
N ALA A 25 16.80 -17.84 -29.20
CA ALA A 25 16.88 -19.20 -29.72
C ALA A 25 16.45 -20.25 -28.69
N GLU A 26 16.87 -20.09 -27.42
CA GLU A 26 16.48 -20.97 -26.32
C GLU A 26 15.01 -20.81 -25.96
N ALA A 27 14.50 -19.58 -25.97
CA ALA A 27 13.11 -19.30 -25.69
C ALA A 27 12.17 -19.92 -26.75
N GLN A 28 12.52 -19.81 -28.04
CA GLN A 28 11.78 -20.46 -29.12
C GLN A 28 11.77 -21.98 -28.98
N ARG A 29 12.91 -22.59 -28.60
CA ARG A 29 13.00 -24.03 -28.33
C ARG A 29 12.06 -24.47 -27.21
N LEU A 30 11.94 -23.65 -26.17
CA LEU A 30 11.06 -23.89 -25.02
C LEU A 30 9.62 -23.41 -25.25
N ARG A 31 9.30 -22.89 -26.44
CA ARG A 31 7.98 -22.30 -26.79
C ARG A 31 7.54 -21.21 -25.82
N LEU A 32 8.49 -20.49 -25.22
CA LEU A 32 8.20 -19.41 -24.29
C LEU A 32 7.66 -18.20 -25.05
N LYS A 33 6.71 -17.49 -24.44
CA LYS A 33 6.16 -16.27 -25.03
C LYS A 33 7.03 -15.09 -24.63
N ARG A 34 7.55 -14.38 -25.64
CA ARG A 34 8.39 -13.20 -25.45
C ARG A 34 7.63 -12.14 -24.69
N TYR A 35 8.31 -11.51 -23.74
CA TYR A 35 7.85 -10.31 -23.06
C TYR A 35 7.71 -9.17 -24.09
N PRO A 36 6.51 -8.72 -24.45
CA PRO A 36 6.39 -7.50 -25.24
C PRO A 36 6.86 -6.35 -24.35
N ILE A 37 7.85 -5.60 -24.82
CA ILE A 37 8.50 -4.53 -24.03
C ILE A 37 7.51 -3.40 -23.70
N TYR A 38 6.36 -3.34 -24.37
CA TYR A 38 5.30 -2.36 -24.10
C TYR A 38 3.92 -3.03 -24.19
N SER A 39 3.35 -3.42 -23.05
CA SER A 39 1.89 -3.42 -22.92
C SER A 39 1.48 -1.99 -22.55
N SER A 40 0.36 -1.50 -23.08
CA SER A 40 -0.21 -0.20 -22.67
C SER A 40 -0.56 -0.15 -21.17
N LEU A 41 -0.62 -1.31 -20.51
CA LEU A 41 -0.90 -1.49 -19.09
C LEU A 41 0.38 -1.60 -18.23
N GLY A 42 1.58 -1.49 -18.81
CA GLY A 42 2.85 -1.65 -18.11
C GLY A 42 3.36 -3.09 -18.10
N LEU A 43 4.10 -3.46 -17.05
CA LEU A 43 4.76 -4.77 -16.96
C LEU A 43 3.76 -5.88 -16.59
N VAL A 44 3.67 -6.97 -17.37
CA VAL A 44 2.89 -8.18 -16.97
C VAL A 44 3.61 -8.88 -15.82
N ASP A 45 2.83 -9.30 -14.82
CA ASP A 45 3.32 -9.96 -13.61
C ASP A 45 2.76 -11.39 -13.48
N ILE A 46 3.24 -12.12 -12.49
CA ILE A 46 2.74 -13.46 -12.15
C ILE A 46 1.24 -13.40 -11.83
N GLY A 47 0.50 -14.42 -12.28
CA GLY A 47 -0.96 -14.53 -12.06
C GLY A 47 -1.81 -13.82 -13.10
N TRP A 48 -1.21 -13.19 -14.11
CA TRP A 48 -1.93 -12.69 -15.28
C TRP A 48 -2.35 -13.85 -16.18
N THR A 49 -3.46 -13.68 -16.90
CA THR A 49 -3.98 -14.62 -17.88
C THR A 49 -3.58 -14.18 -19.28
N TYR A 50 -2.90 -15.04 -20.03
CA TYR A 50 -2.64 -14.82 -21.45
C TYR A 50 -3.91 -15.13 -22.27
N LEU A 51 -4.27 -14.24 -23.20
CA LEU A 51 -5.38 -14.41 -24.13
C LEU A 51 -4.85 -14.68 -25.54
N PRO A 52 -4.80 -15.95 -26.00
CA PRO A 52 -4.19 -16.29 -27.29
C PRO A 52 -4.90 -15.66 -28.50
N ALA A 53 -6.22 -15.44 -28.40
CA ALA A 53 -7.02 -14.89 -29.50
C ALA A 53 -6.72 -13.41 -29.76
N GLU A 54 -6.30 -12.68 -28.74
CA GLU A 54 -6.07 -11.23 -28.76
C GLU A 54 -4.58 -10.88 -28.64
N ASP A 55 -3.73 -11.89 -28.46
CA ASP A 55 -2.30 -11.77 -28.13
C ASP A 55 -2.01 -10.75 -27.02
N THR A 56 -2.85 -10.75 -25.98
CA THR A 56 -2.80 -9.82 -24.85
C THR A 56 -2.76 -10.54 -23.52
N PHE A 57 -2.47 -9.80 -22.44
CA PHE A 57 -2.49 -10.31 -21.07
C PHE A 57 -3.54 -9.57 -20.26
N LEU A 58 -4.37 -10.30 -19.53
CA LEU A 58 -5.30 -9.76 -18.57
C LEU A 58 -4.72 -9.87 -17.15
N PRO A 59 -4.73 -8.78 -16.37
CA PRO A 59 -4.37 -8.86 -14.96
C PRO A 59 -5.38 -9.74 -14.20
N PRO A 60 -4.96 -10.37 -13.10
CA PRO A 60 -5.90 -11.07 -12.25
C PRO A 60 -6.99 -10.12 -11.75
N PRO A 61 -8.23 -10.60 -11.58
CA PRO A 61 -9.29 -9.79 -11.02
C PRO A 61 -8.91 -9.31 -9.61
N ARG A 62 -9.30 -8.07 -9.27
CA ARG A 62 -9.04 -7.51 -7.94
C ARG A 62 -9.68 -8.37 -6.85
N ASN A 63 -8.93 -8.61 -5.78
CA ASN A 63 -9.47 -9.24 -4.58
C ASN A 63 -10.01 -8.17 -3.63
N ILE A 64 -11.22 -7.68 -3.89
CA ILE A 64 -11.86 -6.59 -3.13
C ILE A 64 -11.96 -6.92 -1.63
N LEU A 65 -12.18 -8.19 -1.28
CA LEU A 65 -12.25 -8.63 0.12
C LEU A 65 -10.89 -8.50 0.83
N ALA A 66 -9.80 -8.89 0.16
CA ALA A 66 -8.44 -8.74 0.69
C ALA A 66 -8.03 -7.27 0.80
N GLU A 67 -8.35 -6.46 -0.21
CA GLU A 67 -8.07 -5.01 -0.17
C GLU A 67 -8.78 -4.34 1.02
N TRP A 68 -10.05 -4.66 1.27
CA TRP A 68 -10.77 -4.19 2.45
C TRP A 68 -10.18 -4.70 3.76
N ALA A 69 -9.61 -5.91 3.79
CA ALA A 69 -8.93 -6.43 4.97
C ALA A 69 -7.70 -5.58 5.30
N MET A 70 -6.89 -5.21 4.30
CA MET A 70 -5.75 -4.32 4.46
C MET A 70 -6.16 -2.92 4.95
N VAL A 71 -7.26 -2.37 4.41
CA VAL A 71 -7.81 -1.09 4.90
C VAL A 71 -8.20 -1.18 6.38
N ARG A 72 -8.90 -2.23 6.79
CA ARG A 72 -9.30 -2.41 8.20
C ARG A 72 -8.09 -2.59 9.12
N GLU A 73 -7.07 -3.30 8.68
CA GLU A 73 -5.82 -3.46 9.43
C GLU A 73 -5.12 -2.10 9.63
N LYS A 74 -4.93 -1.33 8.55
CA LYS A 74 -4.33 0.02 8.62
C LYS A 74 -5.12 0.96 9.54
N ARG A 75 -6.46 0.93 9.46
CA ARG A 75 -7.35 1.67 10.37
C ARG A 75 -7.13 1.26 11.82
N ASN A 76 -7.05 -0.03 12.10
CA ASN A 76 -6.81 -0.53 13.45
C ASN A 76 -5.47 -0.03 13.99
N ASN A 77 -4.41 -0.04 13.17
CA ASN A 77 -3.10 0.50 13.56
C ASN A 77 -3.19 1.99 13.91
N TYR A 78 -3.88 2.81 13.11
CA TYR A 78 -4.09 4.23 13.43
C TYR A 78 -4.94 4.48 14.68
N LEU A 79 -5.89 3.61 14.98
CA LEU A 79 -6.63 3.66 16.25
C LEU A 79 -5.72 3.31 17.42
N VAL A 80 -4.92 2.24 17.32
CA VAL A 80 -3.94 1.85 18.36
C VAL A 80 -2.92 2.97 18.60
N GLU A 81 -2.33 3.53 17.54
CA GLU A 81 -1.39 4.64 17.64
C GLU A 81 -2.00 5.89 18.29
N SER A 82 -3.31 6.11 18.12
CA SER A 82 -4.00 7.25 18.72
C SER A 82 -4.48 7.02 20.15
N ASP A 83 -4.44 5.78 20.66
CA ASP A 83 -4.86 5.47 22.03
C ASP A 83 -4.01 6.24 23.07
N PHE A 84 -2.71 6.38 22.79
CA PHE A 84 -1.80 7.15 23.64
C PHE A 84 -2.20 8.61 23.84
N TYR A 85 -2.82 9.23 22.82
CA TYR A 85 -3.21 10.64 22.85
C TYR A 85 -4.56 10.87 23.54
N ILE A 86 -5.35 9.81 23.75
CA ILE A 86 -6.63 9.88 24.45
C ILE A 86 -6.58 9.29 25.88
N MET A 87 -5.38 8.95 26.37
CA MET A 87 -5.19 8.56 27.77
C MET A 87 -5.56 9.71 28.69
N ALA A 88 -6.24 9.42 29.81
CA ALA A 88 -6.78 10.44 30.72
C ALA A 88 -5.75 11.50 31.15
N ASP A 89 -4.52 11.07 31.44
CA ASP A 89 -3.43 11.97 31.88
C ASP A 89 -3.06 13.01 30.80
N ARG A 90 -2.95 12.59 29.53
CA ARG A 90 -2.73 13.52 28.41
C ARG A 90 -3.98 14.30 28.07
N TRP A 91 -5.14 13.65 28.13
CA TRP A 91 -6.42 14.27 27.80
C TRP A 91 -6.69 15.51 28.65
N ALA A 92 -6.33 15.44 29.94
CA ALA A 92 -6.45 16.54 30.87
C ALA A 92 -5.53 17.74 30.54
N THR A 93 -4.45 17.54 29.78
CA THR A 93 -3.55 18.64 29.39
C THR A 93 -3.95 19.30 28.07
N TYR A 94 -4.97 18.78 27.38
CA TYR A 94 -5.41 19.28 26.09
C TYR A 94 -6.48 20.37 26.25
N THR A 95 -6.37 21.37 25.39
CA THR A 95 -7.45 22.33 25.14
C THR A 95 -8.68 21.61 24.57
N GLN A 96 -9.84 22.25 24.65
CA GLN A 96 -11.08 21.69 24.09
C GLN A 96 -10.96 21.41 22.58
N ASP A 97 -10.25 22.28 21.84
CA ASP A 97 -10.06 22.12 20.39
C ASP A 97 -9.15 20.92 20.07
N GLU A 98 -8.06 20.73 20.82
CA GLU A 98 -7.18 19.56 20.68
C GLU A 98 -7.94 18.25 20.98
N GLN A 99 -8.75 18.24 22.04
CA GLN A 99 -9.63 17.12 22.37
C GLN A 99 -10.60 16.83 21.21
N GLN A 100 -11.29 17.85 20.71
CA GLN A 100 -12.24 17.70 19.61
C GLN A 100 -11.57 17.21 18.32
N ALA A 101 -10.33 17.65 18.04
CA ALA A 101 -9.54 17.16 16.91
C ALA A 101 -9.28 15.65 17.02
N TRP A 102 -8.89 15.15 18.20
CA TRP A 102 -8.68 13.72 18.43
C TRP A 102 -9.97 12.89 18.35
N VAL A 103 -11.08 13.39 18.92
CA VAL A 103 -12.40 12.74 18.78
C VAL A 103 -12.78 12.62 17.31
N THR A 104 -12.65 13.72 16.56
CA THR A 104 -13.00 13.79 15.13
C THR A 104 -12.13 12.86 14.30
N TYR A 105 -10.81 12.86 14.53
CA TYR A 105 -9.87 11.96 13.87
C TYR A 105 -10.25 10.49 14.08
N ARG A 106 -10.44 10.06 15.34
CA ARG A 106 -10.79 8.67 15.66
C ARG A 106 -12.17 8.28 15.15
N LYS A 107 -13.12 9.22 15.10
CA LYS A 107 -14.43 8.98 14.47
C LYS A 107 -14.27 8.72 12.97
N LYS A 108 -13.61 9.62 12.24
CA LYS A 108 -13.36 9.46 10.79
C LYS A 108 -12.67 8.14 10.47
N LEU A 109 -11.69 7.71 11.27
CA LEU A 109 -11.07 6.39 11.09
C LEU A 109 -12.08 5.23 11.16
N ARG A 110 -13.00 5.24 12.15
CA ARG A 110 -13.99 4.16 12.32
C ARG A 110 -15.02 4.14 11.20
N ASP A 111 -15.33 5.30 10.66
CA ASP A 111 -16.35 5.47 9.62
C ASP A 111 -15.83 5.06 8.21
N ILE A 112 -14.51 4.90 8.02
CA ILE A 112 -13.89 4.51 6.71
C ILE A 112 -14.62 3.36 5.98
N PRO A 113 -14.93 2.20 6.59
CA PRO A 113 -15.58 1.11 5.85
C PRO A 113 -17.03 1.39 5.44
N GLN A 114 -17.65 2.44 5.98
CA GLN A 114 -19.01 2.88 5.65
C GLN A 114 -19.02 4.06 4.68
N ASP A 115 -17.99 4.91 4.73
CA ASP A 115 -17.90 6.13 3.93
C ASP A 115 -17.37 5.88 2.51
N PHE A 116 -16.73 4.73 2.25
CA PHE A 116 -16.12 4.41 0.96
C PHE A 116 -16.67 3.10 0.40
N VAL A 117 -16.92 3.09 -0.92
CA VAL A 117 -17.38 1.89 -1.66
C VAL A 117 -16.18 1.09 -2.17
N ASP A 118 -15.14 1.77 -2.66
CA ASP A 118 -13.91 1.15 -3.16
C ASP A 118 -12.74 1.33 -2.17
N PRO A 119 -12.04 0.24 -1.77
CA PRO A 119 -10.84 0.31 -0.92
C PRO A 119 -9.74 1.27 -1.41
N LYS A 120 -9.60 1.45 -2.73
CA LYS A 120 -8.56 2.29 -3.34
C LYS A 120 -8.88 3.78 -3.27
N GLU A 121 -10.13 4.13 -3.04
CA GLU A 121 -10.59 5.53 -2.92
C GLU A 121 -10.55 6.03 -1.48
N VAL A 122 -10.19 5.17 -0.52
CA VAL A 122 -10.12 5.53 0.90
C VAL A 122 -9.17 6.69 1.13
N VAL A 123 -9.73 7.80 1.60
CA VAL A 123 -8.98 8.98 2.06
C VAL A 123 -8.82 8.91 3.57
N TRP A 124 -7.58 8.94 4.04
CA TRP A 124 -7.25 8.85 5.46
C TRP A 124 -7.31 10.21 6.14
N PRO A 125 -7.91 10.34 7.33
CA PRO A 125 -7.91 11.61 8.06
C PRO A 125 -6.48 11.96 8.48
N GLN A 126 -6.14 13.25 8.46
CA GLN A 126 -4.86 13.73 8.96
C GLN A 126 -4.81 13.64 10.48
N LYS A 127 -3.72 13.08 11.01
CA LYS A 127 -3.48 12.98 12.46
C LYS A 127 -3.38 14.39 13.07
N PRO A 128 -4.05 14.67 14.20
CA PRO A 128 -3.93 15.95 14.88
C PRO A 128 -2.49 16.25 15.33
N ILE A 129 -2.09 17.51 15.23
CA ILE A 129 -0.85 18.03 15.82
C ILE A 129 -1.23 18.63 17.16
N VAL A 130 -0.48 18.29 18.21
CA VAL A 130 -0.70 18.81 19.56
C VAL A 130 0.39 19.84 19.83
N GLU A 131 0.04 21.13 19.90
CA GLU A 131 1.00 22.23 20.08
C GLU A 131 1.75 22.10 21.42
N SER A 132 1.09 21.54 22.45
CA SER A 132 1.69 21.28 23.76
C SER A 132 2.87 20.29 23.72
N MET A 133 3.03 19.47 22.66
CA MET A 133 4.20 18.60 22.50
C MET A 133 5.38 19.28 21.79
N THR A 134 5.15 20.40 21.10
CA THR A 134 6.21 21.12 20.36
C THR A 134 7.00 22.10 21.23
N LEU A 135 6.50 22.44 22.42
CA LEU A 135 7.15 23.41 23.33
C LEU A 135 8.17 22.80 24.30
N HIS A 136 8.37 21.47 24.28
CA HIS A 136 9.40 20.82 25.11
C HIS A 136 10.65 20.50 24.29
N THR A 137 11.48 21.50 24.04
CA THR A 137 12.92 21.30 23.83
C THR A 137 13.63 21.47 25.17
N PRO A 138 13.93 20.41 25.94
CA PRO A 138 14.82 20.52 27.08
C PRO A 138 16.25 20.19 26.62
N TYR A 139 16.97 21.18 26.13
CA TYR A 139 18.43 21.21 26.31
C TYR A 139 18.91 22.65 26.18
N GLU A 140 18.76 23.44 27.24
CA GLU A 140 19.76 24.47 27.48
C GLU A 140 21.04 23.73 27.87
N PRO A 141 22.16 23.93 27.16
CA PRO A 141 23.44 23.41 27.61
C PRO A 141 23.70 23.92 29.02
N ILE A 142 23.85 23.00 29.98
CA ILE A 142 24.30 23.33 31.32
C ILE A 142 25.67 23.99 31.14
N ASP A 143 25.77 25.29 31.39
CA ASP A 143 27.03 26.02 31.38
C ASP A 143 27.94 25.40 32.46
N PRO A 144 29.07 24.75 32.10
CA PRO A 144 29.96 24.16 33.07
C PRO A 144 30.84 25.26 33.67
N ALA A 145 30.27 26.08 34.55
CA ALA A 145 31.02 27.11 35.27
C ALA A 145 30.48 27.37 36.68
N VAL A 146 30.79 26.47 37.63
CA VAL A 146 31.19 26.81 39.02
C VAL A 146 32.17 25.76 39.52
#